data_AF-E9AW54-F1
#
_entry.id   AF-E9AW54-F1
#
_cell.length_a   1.000
_cell.length_b   1.000
_cell.length_c   1.000
_cell.angle_alpha   90.00
_cell.angle_beta   90.00
_cell.angle_gamma   90.00
#
_symmetry.space_group_name_H-M   'P 1'
#
loop_
_entity.id
_entity.type
_entity.pdbx_description
1 polymer ?
#
loop_
_entity_poly.entity_id
_entity_poly.type
_entity_poly.pdbx_seq_one_letter_code
_entity_poly.pdbx_strand_id
1 'polypeptide(L)'
;MPMNKPAFTTNEARVERLQANYDEGLLRESIPTVDREKRDLNLLHVSHDKLMFLFQNAMESYSKNLKNQRVKEYNEVYIKTTSLPSKDHDCKSRFPFL
;
A
#
# COMPACT_ATOMS: atom_id res chain seq x y z
N MET A 1 15.46 3.05 37.85
CA MET A 1 14.64 2.17 37.00
C MET A 1 15.48 0.96 36.62
N PRO A 2 15.13 -0.28 37.02
CA PRO A 2 15.86 -1.44 36.53
C PRO A 2 15.55 -1.63 35.04
N MET A 3 16.58 -1.68 34.18
CA MET A 3 16.40 -2.02 32.77
C MET A 3 15.89 -3.46 32.67
N ASN A 4 14.79 -3.68 31.93
CA ASN A 4 14.29 -5.02 31.64
C ASN A 4 15.41 -5.83 30.98
N LYS A 5 15.72 -7.00 31.53
CA LYS A 5 16.68 -7.92 30.90
C LYS A 5 16.13 -8.37 29.55
N PRO A 6 16.94 -8.42 28.48
CA PRO A 6 16.48 -8.92 27.20
C PRO A 6 16.06 -10.38 27.34
N ALA A 7 14.84 -10.69 26.88
CA ALA A 7 14.28 -12.03 26.89
C ALA A 7 14.23 -12.56 25.45
N PHE A 8 14.95 -13.65 25.19
CA PHE A 8 14.88 -14.34 23.91
C PHE A 8 13.64 -15.23 23.86
N THR A 9 13.00 -15.29 22.69
CA THR A 9 11.86 -16.18 22.49
C THR A 9 12.33 -17.56 22.05
N THR A 10 11.75 -18.60 22.61
CA THR A 10 11.95 -20.01 22.21
C THR A 10 10.75 -20.58 21.46
N ASN A 11 9.72 -19.75 21.20
CA ASN A 11 8.53 -20.19 20.49
C ASN A 11 8.82 -20.24 18.99
N GLU A 12 8.80 -21.44 18.40
CA GLU A 12 9.15 -21.68 16.99
C GLU A 12 8.31 -20.84 16.02
N ALA A 13 6.99 -20.81 16.18
CA ALA A 13 6.10 -19.99 15.34
C ALA A 13 6.37 -18.47 15.47
N ARG A 14 6.92 -18.01 16.59
CA ARG A 14 7.37 -16.63 16.74
C ARG A 14 8.72 -16.40 16.06
N VAL A 15 9.65 -17.34 16.18
CA VAL A 15 10.95 -17.28 15.52
C VAL A 15 10.79 -17.25 14.01
N GLU A 16 9.96 -18.13 13.44
CA GLU A 16 9.66 -18.17 12.00
C GLU A 16 9.10 -16.85 11.48
N ARG A 17 8.14 -16.26 12.20
CA ARG A 17 7.60 -14.94 11.84
C ARG A 17 8.65 -13.84 11.91
N LEU A 18 9.51 -13.86 12.92
CA LEU A 18 10.60 -12.87 13.03
C LEU A 18 11.61 -13.02 11.89
N GLN A 19 11.92 -14.26 11.50
CA GLN A 19 12.79 -14.53 10.36
C GLN A 19 12.16 -14.05 9.05
N ALA A 20 10.89 -14.37 8.81
CA ALA A 20 10.17 -13.89 7.62
C ALA A 20 10.14 -12.36 7.54
N ASN A 21 9.91 -11.66 8.66
CA ASN A 21 9.95 -10.20 8.70
C ASN A 21 11.35 -9.65 8.41
N TYR A 22 12.39 -10.31 8.92
CA TYR A 22 13.78 -9.93 8.67
C TYR A 22 14.13 -10.10 7.19
N ASP A 23 13.80 -11.26 6.61
CA ASP A 23 14.07 -11.57 5.20
C ASP A 23 13.34 -10.59 4.27
N GLU A 24 12.07 -10.28 4.57
CA GLU A 24 11.31 -9.27 3.84
C GLU A 24 11.94 -7.87 3.97
N GLY A 25 12.40 -7.50 5.17
CA GLY A 25 13.11 -6.25 5.41
C GLY A 25 14.38 -6.12 4.57
N LEU A 26 15.19 -7.18 4.53
CA LEU A 26 16.42 -7.23 3.74
C LEU A 26 16.14 -7.08 2.25
N LEU A 27 15.10 -7.74 1.74
CA LEU A 27 14.65 -7.58 0.36
C LEU A 27 14.26 -6.13 0.06
N ARG A 28 13.49 -5.48 0.95
CA ARG A 28 13.11 -4.07 0.80
C ARG A 28 14.32 -3.14 0.79
N GLU A 29 15.32 -3.40 1.63
CA GLU A 29 16.54 -2.59 1.69
C GLU A 29 17.43 -2.74 0.47
N SER A 30 17.50 -3.95 -0.11
CA SER A 30 18.25 -4.21 -1.35
C SER A 30 17.69 -3.50 -2.59
N ILE A 31 16.46 -3.01 -2.52
CA ILE A 31 15.84 -2.23 -3.59
C ILE A 31 16.46 -0.84 -3.62
N PRO A 32 17.01 -0.38 -4.77
CA PRO A 32 17.52 0.97 -4.92
C PRO A 32 16.48 2.03 -4.52
N THR A 33 16.94 3.08 -3.85
CA THR A 33 16.07 4.15 -3.33
C THR A 33 15.13 4.71 -4.40
N VAL A 34 15.64 4.97 -5.61
CA VAL A 34 14.86 5.50 -6.74
C VAL A 34 13.68 4.58 -7.12
N ASP A 35 13.88 3.25 -7.06
CA ASP A 35 12.83 2.29 -7.42
C ASP A 35 11.83 2.11 -6.27
N ARG A 36 12.28 2.29 -5.03
CA ARG A 36 11.42 2.31 -3.84
C ARG A 36 10.49 3.51 -3.89
N GLU A 37 11.04 4.70 -4.10
CA GLU A 37 10.27 5.94 -4.21
C GLU A 37 9.26 5.88 -5.37
N LYS A 38 9.64 5.34 -6.54
CA LYS A 38 8.70 5.11 -7.64
C LYS A 38 7.57 4.16 -7.25
N ARG A 39 7.86 3.08 -6.51
CA ARG A 39 6.81 2.17 -6.04
C ARG A 39 5.91 2.81 -5.01
N ASP A 40 6.45 3.59 -4.09
CA ASP A 40 5.68 4.32 -3.09
C ASP A 40 4.78 5.36 -3.79
N LEU A 41 5.29 6.09 -4.78
CA LEU A 41 4.48 7.00 -5.61
C LEU A 41 3.37 6.27 -6.37
N ASN A 42 3.65 5.09 -6.92
CA ASN A 42 2.62 4.27 -7.58
C ASN A 42 1.55 3.77 -6.61
N LEU A 43 1.90 3.47 -5.36
CA LEU A 43 0.95 3.09 -4.31
C LEU A 43 0.10 4.29 -3.83
N LEU A 44 0.67 5.49 -3.86
CA LEU A 44 -0.04 6.73 -3.57
C LEU A 44 -0.88 7.23 -4.75
N HIS A 45 -0.65 6.70 -5.95
CA HIS A 45 -1.41 7.06 -7.13
C HIS A 45 -2.81 6.44 -7.09
N VAL A 46 -3.82 7.29 -6.99
CA VAL A 46 -5.23 6.92 -7.06
C VAL A 46 -5.81 7.59 -8.30
N SER A 47 -6.39 6.79 -9.20
CA SER A 47 -7.07 7.32 -10.38
C SER A 47 -8.25 8.22 -9.96
N HIS A 48 -8.63 9.16 -10.82
CA HIS A 48 -9.78 10.02 -10.58
C HIS A 48 -11.05 9.20 -10.29
N ASP A 49 -11.29 8.14 -11.06
CA ASP A 49 -12.45 7.27 -10.89
C ASP A 49 -12.45 6.53 -9.55
N LYS A 50 -11.29 6.04 -9.12
CA LYS A 50 -11.14 5.39 -7.81
C LYS A 50 -11.37 6.38 -6.68
N LEU A 51 -10.90 7.62 -6.84
CA LEU A 51 -11.13 8.67 -5.86
C LEU A 51 -12.63 9.01 -5.76
N MET A 52 -13.32 9.17 -6.89
CA MET A 52 -14.77 9.42 -6.93
C MET A 52 -15.57 8.27 -6.32
N PHE A 53 -15.20 7.03 -6.64
CA PHE A 53 -15.78 5.85 -6.01
C PHE A 53 -15.59 5.86 -4.50
N LEU A 54 -14.38 6.16 -3.99
CA LEU A 54 -14.12 6.20 -2.55
C LEU A 54 -14.95 7.28 -1.85
N PHE A 55 -15.11 8.46 -2.44
CA PHE A 55 -15.96 9.52 -1.90
C PHE A 55 -17.43 9.10 -1.84
N GLN A 56 -17.97 8.54 -2.93
CA GLN A 56 -19.35 8.05 -2.95
C GLN A 56 -19.55 6.94 -1.91
N ASN A 57 -18.66 5.93 -1.90
CA ASN A 57 -18.71 4.82 -0.95
C ASN A 57 -18.61 5.28 0.52
N ALA A 58 -17.88 6.36 0.80
CA ALA A 58 -17.79 6.95 2.13
C ALA A 58 -19.12 7.64 2.55
N MET A 59 -19.79 8.32 1.62
CA MET A 59 -21.03 9.05 1.88
C MET A 59 -22.25 8.17 2.08
N GLU A 60 -22.21 6.94 1.58
CA GLU A 60 -23.32 6.00 1.69
C GLU A 60 -23.61 5.56 3.13
N SER A 61 -24.87 5.28 3.43
CA SER A 61 -25.35 5.00 4.80
C SER A 61 -25.14 3.56 5.29
N TYR A 62 -24.54 2.68 4.48
CA TYR A 62 -24.35 1.28 4.86
C TYR A 62 -23.13 1.04 5.78
N SER A 63 -23.11 -0.15 6.37
CA SER A 63 -22.13 -0.52 7.40
C SER A 63 -20.69 -0.49 6.89
N LYS A 64 -19.74 -0.30 7.83
CA LYS A 64 -18.29 -0.31 7.56
C LYS A 64 -17.84 -1.58 6.83
N ASN A 65 -18.42 -2.74 7.20
CA ASN A 65 -18.07 -4.01 6.59
C ASN A 65 -18.45 -4.04 5.10
N LEU A 66 -19.63 -3.52 4.76
CA LEU A 66 -20.08 -3.45 3.36
C LEU A 66 -19.26 -2.44 2.55
N LYS A 67 -18.88 -1.30 3.14
CA LYS A 67 -17.94 -0.33 2.53
C LYS A 67 -16.61 -0.97 2.18
N ASN A 68 -16.04 -1.75 3.10
CA ASN A 68 -14.78 -2.45 2.86
C ASN A 68 -14.90 -3.53 1.78
N GLN A 69 -16.01 -4.27 1.78
CA GLN A 69 -16.27 -5.27 0.76
C GLN A 69 -16.37 -4.63 -0.64
N ARG A 70 -17.12 -3.54 -0.79
CA ARG A 70 -17.24 -2.79 -2.05
C ARG A 70 -15.90 -2.28 -2.57
N VAL A 71 -15.03 -1.79 -1.68
CA VAL A 71 -13.67 -1.36 -2.05
C VAL A 71 -12.83 -2.53 -2.54
N LYS A 72 -12.96 -3.70 -1.89
CA LYS A 72 -12.26 -4.92 -2.31
C LYS A 72 -12.72 -5.35 -3.71
N GLU A 73 -14.03 -5.39 -3.95
CA GLU A 73 -14.62 -5.71 -5.26
C GLU A 73 -14.14 -4.73 -6.34
N TYR A 74 -14.18 -3.43 -6.07
CA TYR A 74 -13.66 -2.40 -6.99
C TYR A 74 -12.19 -2.65 -7.34
N ASN A 75 -11.34 -2.90 -6.34
CA ASN A 75 -9.92 -3.16 -6.57
C ASN A 75 -9.70 -4.43 -7.40
N GLU A 76 -10.41 -5.53 -7.13
CA GLU A 76 -10.27 -6.78 -7.87
C GLU A 76 -10.67 -6.66 -9.35
N VAL A 77 -11.69 -5.84 -9.65
CA VAL A 77 -12.13 -5.57 -11.03
C VAL A 77 -11.14 -4.69 -11.79
N TYR A 78 -10.62 -3.65 -11.14
CA TYR A 78 -9.73 -2.68 -11.80
C TYR A 78 -8.26 -3.12 -11.85
N ILE A 79 -7.77 -3.92 -10.90
CA ILE A 79 -6.41 -4.49 -10.95
C ILE A 79 -6.23 -5.42 -12.17
N LYS A 80 -7.31 -6.09 -12.63
CA LYS A 80 -7.27 -6.98 -13.80
C LYS A 80 -7.31 -6.26 -15.15
N THR A 81 -7.72 -4.99 -15.17
CA THR A 81 -7.91 -4.19 -16.38
C THR A 81 -6.84 -3.11 -16.58
N THR A 82 -6.03 -2.83 -15.54
CA THR A 82 -4.95 -1.85 -15.65
C THR A 82 -3.69 -2.51 -16.24
N SER A 83 -3.65 -2.65 -17.56
CA SER A 83 -2.37 -2.71 -18.27
C SER A 83 -1.65 -1.36 -18.18
N LEU A 84 -0.33 -1.40 -18.34
CA LEU A 84 0.66 -0.31 -18.14
C LEU A 84 0.16 1.12 -18.37
N PRO A 85 0.63 2.10 -17.58
CA PRO A 85 0.28 3.50 -17.78
C PRO A 85 0.61 3.91 -19.22
N SER A 86 -0.39 4.47 -19.91
CA SER A 86 -0.21 5.13 -21.20
C SER A 86 0.93 6.14 -21.10
N LYS A 87 1.82 6.15 -22.12
CA LYS A 87 2.96 7.07 -22.20
C LYS A 87 2.58 8.54 -22.44
N ASP A 88 1.29 8.87 -22.48
CA ASP A 88 0.80 10.17 -22.92
C ASP A 88 0.33 11.06 -21.77
N HIS A 89 1.17 11.26 -20.76
CA HIS A 89 0.99 12.36 -19.82
C HIS A 89 2.27 13.18 -19.69
N ASP A 90 2.56 13.95 -20.75
CA ASP A 90 3.18 15.28 -20.63
C ASP A 90 2.24 16.22 -19.84
N CYS A 91 1.98 15.89 -18.58
CA CYS A 91 1.22 16.73 -17.69
C CYS A 91 2.19 17.69 -16.99
N LYS A 92 2.33 18.88 -17.58
CA LYS A 92 2.80 20.07 -16.86
C LYS A 92 2.14 20.06 -15.48
N SER A 93 2.97 20.01 -14.43
CA SER A 93 2.51 20.05 -13.04
C SER A 93 1.50 21.18 -12.88
N ARG A 94 0.26 20.83 -12.51
CA ARG A 94 -0.80 21.79 -12.20
C ARG A 94 -0.66 22.34 -10.77
N PHE A 95 0.40 21.94 -10.06
CA PHE A 95 0.71 22.40 -8.71
C PHE A 95 2.06 23.11 -8.71
N PRO A 96 2.10 24.46 -8.65
CA PRO A 96 3.33 25.23 -8.77
C PRO A 96 4.23 25.20 -7.50
N PHE A 97 4.03 24.25 -6.59
CA PHE A 97 4.74 24.19 -5.31
C PHE A 97 5.27 22.79 -4.94
N LEU A 98 5.35 21.87 -5.91
CA LEU A 98 6.16 20.65 -5.81
C LEU A 98 7.21 20.67 -6.91
#